data_AF-A0A934H3C9-F1
#
_entry.id   AF-A0A934H3C9-F1
#
_cell.length_a   1.000
_cell.length_b   1.000
_cell.length_c   1.000
_cell.angle_alpha   90.00
_cell.angle_beta   90.00
_cell.angle_gamma   90.00
#
_symmetry.space_group_name_H-M   'P 1'
#
loop_
_entity.id
_entity.type
_entity.pdbx_description
1 polymer ?
#
loop_
_entity_poly.entity_id
_entity_poly.type
_entity_poly.pdbx_seq_one_letter_code
_entity_poly.pdbx_strand_id
1 'polypeptide(L)'
;MTLYQSPNSVLNKVAGSLVAAKRFATVEDALWNMAISTVRGKVTYYRRRIRKMESKYGMDFEKFNTRLKGKATPAQEDDWLAWKSARSMLADWERTYQELTHAQDG
;
A
#
# COMPACT_ATOMS: atom_id res chain seq x y z
N MET A 1 18.18 -18.30 25.73
CA MET A 1 18.21 -18.80 24.34
C MET A 1 16.84 -18.55 23.74
N THR A 2 16.64 -17.45 23.02
CA THR A 2 15.35 -17.14 22.36
C THR A 2 15.21 -18.02 21.13
N LEU A 3 14.30 -19.00 21.18
CA LEU A 3 13.89 -19.78 20.02
C LEU A 3 13.34 -18.80 18.97
N TYR A 4 14.08 -18.61 17.89
CA TYR A 4 13.64 -17.80 16.76
C TYR A 4 12.41 -18.50 16.16
N GLN A 5 11.22 -17.95 16.41
CA GLN A 5 10.01 -18.48 15.80
C GLN A 5 10.07 -18.21 14.29
N SER A 6 9.86 -19.24 13.48
CA SER A 6 9.74 -19.09 12.04
C SER A 6 8.63 -18.08 11.71
N PRO A 7 8.80 -17.20 10.71
CA PRO A 7 7.74 -16.27 10.28
C PRO A 7 6.39 -16.96 10.06
N ASN A 8 6.39 -18.18 9.52
CA ASN A 8 5.17 -18.96 9.31
C ASN A 8 4.50 -19.39 10.62
N SER A 9 5.27 -19.70 11.67
CA SER A 9 4.69 -20.07 12.96
C SER A 9 4.09 -18.86 13.68
N VAL A 10 4.67 -17.68 13.50
CA VAL A 10 4.11 -16.42 14.02
C VAL A 10 2.79 -16.09 13.32
N LEU A 11 2.75 -16.12 11.99
CA LEU A 11 1.54 -15.81 11.22
C LEU A 11 0.39 -16.77 11.55
N ASN A 12 0.66 -18.08 11.61
CA ASN A 12 -0.35 -19.07 11.99
C ASN A 12 -0.83 -18.90 13.42
N LYS A 13 0.05 -18.54 14.37
CA LYS A 13 -0.34 -18.27 15.75
C LYS A 13 -1.25 -17.05 15.85
N VAL A 14 -0.94 -15.98 15.12
CA VAL A 14 -1.77 -14.76 15.07
C VAL A 14 -3.14 -15.08 14.46
N ALA A 15 -3.16 -15.71 13.28
CA ALA A 15 -4.39 -16.09 12.59
C ALA A 15 -5.26 -17.03 13.45
N GLY A 16 -4.66 -18.06 14.04
CA GLY A 16 -5.35 -18.98 14.96
C GLY A 16 -5.95 -18.26 16.18
N SER A 17 -5.27 -17.25 16.72
CA SER A 17 -5.81 -16.43 17.82
C SER A 17 -7.04 -15.63 17.40
N LEU A 18 -7.07 -15.14 16.16
CA LEU A 18 -8.22 -14.41 15.63
C LEU A 18 -9.43 -15.33 15.36
N VAL A 19 -9.18 -16.57 14.94
CA VAL A 19 -10.22 -17.61 14.81
C VAL A 19 -10.77 -18.01 16.18
N ALA A 20 -9.91 -18.25 17.17
CA ALA A 20 -10.32 -18.56 18.54
C ALA A 20 -11.18 -17.43 19.15
N ALA A 21 -10.87 -16.17 18.79
CA ALA A 21 -11.66 -15.00 19.15
C ALA A 21 -12.93 -14.79 18.31
N LYS A 22 -13.29 -15.74 17.43
CA LYS A 22 -14.45 -15.72 16.53
C LYS A 22 -14.49 -14.49 15.60
N ARG A 23 -13.32 -13.96 15.22
CA ARG A 23 -13.20 -12.83 14.27
C ARG A 23 -13.15 -13.30 12.83
N PHE A 24 -12.67 -14.51 12.60
CA PHE A 24 -12.64 -15.18 11.31
C PHE A 24 -13.14 -16.62 11.46
N ALA A 25 -13.68 -17.18 10.38
CA ALA A 25 -14.17 -18.56 10.36
C ALA A 25 -13.02 -19.56 10.32
N THR A 26 -11.99 -19.29 9.51
CA THR A 26 -10.83 -20.17 9.35
C THR A 26 -9.50 -19.41 9.46
N VAL A 27 -8.42 -20.15 9.68
CA VAL A 27 -7.05 -19.60 9.70
C VAL A 27 -6.67 -19.03 8.33
N GLU A 28 -7.07 -19.72 7.27
CA GLU A 28 -6.87 -19.28 5.88
C GLU A 28 -7.58 -17.94 5.62
N ASP A 29 -8.86 -17.81 5.98
CA ASP A 29 -9.60 -16.54 5.86
C ASP A 29 -8.89 -15.39 6.59
N ALA A 30 -8.40 -15.66 7.80
CA ALA A 30 -7.70 -14.67 8.59
C ALA A 30 -6.39 -14.23 7.91
N LEU A 31 -5.61 -15.16 7.38
CA LEU A 31 -4.35 -14.88 6.68
C LEU A 31 -4.58 -14.06 5.40
N TRP A 32 -5.57 -14.45 4.58
CA TRP A 32 -5.94 -13.69 3.38
C TRP A 32 -6.39 -12.27 3.72
N ASN A 33 -7.27 -12.13 4.71
CA ASN A 33 -7.73 -10.81 5.14
C ASN A 33 -6.59 -9.94 5.72
N MET A 34 -5.63 -10.53 6.43
CA MET A 34 -4.44 -9.81 6.93
C MET A 34 -3.56 -9.30 5.78
N ALA A 35 -3.29 -10.14 4.77
CA ALA A 35 -2.53 -9.75 3.60
C ALA A 35 -3.23 -8.63 2.81
N ILE A 36 -4.52 -8.81 2.52
CA ILE A 36 -5.35 -7.83 1.82
C ILE A 36 -5.44 -6.51 2.59
N SER A 37 -5.63 -6.55 3.91
CA SER A 37 -5.68 -5.37 4.75
C SER A 37 -4.37 -4.56 4.69
N THR A 38 -3.23 -5.25 4.69
CA THR A 38 -1.90 -4.63 4.56
C THR A 38 -1.76 -3.89 3.23
N VAL A 39 -2.13 -4.54 2.12
CA VAL A 39 -2.07 -3.94 0.78
C VAL A 39 -3.03 -2.74 0.66
N ARG A 40 -4.27 -2.88 1.13
CA ARG A 40 -5.26 -1.78 1.15
C ARG A 40 -4.77 -0.59 1.96
N GLY A 41 -4.06 -0.83 3.06
CA GLY A 41 -3.41 0.21 3.85
C GLY A 41 -2.38 1.00 3.04
N LYS A 42 -1.55 0.31 2.24
CA LYS A 42 -0.56 0.95 1.36
C LYS A 42 -1.20 1.73 0.22
N VAL A 43 -2.23 1.17 -0.44
CA VAL A 43 -3.04 1.88 -1.44
C VAL A 43 -3.61 3.18 -0.86
N THR A 44 -4.23 3.10 0.33
CA THR A 44 -4.81 4.27 1.02
C THR A 44 -3.73 5.31 1.34
N TYR A 45 -2.56 4.88 1.81
CA TYR A 45 -1.43 5.76 2.11
C TYR A 45 -0.97 6.54 0.88
N TYR A 46 -0.74 5.88 -0.26
CA TYR A 46 -0.27 6.56 -1.47
C TYR A 46 -1.33 7.44 -2.10
N ARG A 47 -2.62 7.04 -2.09
CA ARG A 47 -3.72 7.92 -2.50
C ARG A 47 -3.77 9.20 -1.69
N ARG A 48 -3.59 9.13 -0.36
CA ARG A 48 -3.52 10.32 0.51
C ARG A 48 -2.30 11.19 0.19
N ARG A 49 -1.14 10.57 -0.07
CA ARG A 49 0.09 11.30 -0.43
C ARG A 49 -0.08 12.05 -1.76
N ILE A 50 -0.69 11.43 -2.77
CA ILE A 50 -1.01 12.06 -4.06
C ILE A 50 -1.97 13.24 -3.86
N ARG A 51 -3.08 13.04 -3.13
CA ARG A 51 -4.05 14.12 -2.85
C ARG A 51 -3.44 15.30 -2.11
N LYS A 52 -2.49 15.04 -1.20
CA LYS A 52 -1.76 16.11 -0.50
C LYS A 52 -0.94 16.96 -1.48
N MET A 53 -0.30 16.33 -2.47
CA MET A 53 0.44 17.05 -3.51
C MET A 53 -0.50 17.82 -4.44
N GLU A 54 -1.61 17.21 -4.85
CA GLU A 54 -2.66 17.88 -5.65
C GLU A 54 -3.17 19.13 -4.93
N SER A 55 -3.42 19.02 -3.63
CA SER A 55 -3.86 20.15 -2.80
C SER A 55 -2.77 21.22 -2.65
N LYS A 56 -1.50 20.82 -2.49
CA LYS A 56 -0.35 21.73 -2.36
C LYS A 56 -0.16 22.59 -3.62
N TYR A 57 -0.39 22.02 -4.80
CA TYR A 57 -0.16 22.71 -6.08
C TYR A 57 -1.42 23.20 -6.79
N GLY A 58 -2.61 22.81 -6.30
CA GLY A 58 -3.90 23.18 -6.90
C GLY A 58 -4.12 22.58 -8.29
N MET A 59 -3.46 21.47 -8.61
CA MET A 59 -3.52 20.83 -9.93
C MET A 59 -3.19 19.34 -9.83
N ASP A 60 -3.47 18.58 -10.87
CA ASP A 60 -3.03 17.18 -11.01
C ASP A 60 -1.54 17.09 -11.38
N PHE A 61 -1.00 15.86 -11.32
CA PHE A 61 0.41 15.61 -11.62
C PHE A 61 0.79 15.98 -13.06
N GLU A 62 -0.08 15.76 -14.05
CA GLU A 62 0.27 15.99 -15.46
C GLU A 62 0.41 17.50 -15.75
N LYS A 63 -0.49 18.30 -15.19
CA LYS A 63 -0.39 19.76 -15.21
C LYS A 63 0.86 20.24 -14.48
N PHE A 64 1.15 19.67 -13.31
CA PHE A 64 2.35 20.00 -12.55
C PHE A 64 3.63 19.68 -13.32
N ASN A 65 3.73 18.46 -13.87
CA ASN A 65 4.84 17.99 -14.69
C ASN A 65 5.06 18.89 -15.92
N THR A 66 4.00 19.31 -16.60
CA THR A 66 4.09 20.22 -17.75
C THR A 66 4.56 21.61 -17.32
N ARG A 67 4.06 22.13 -16.19
CA ARG A 67 4.44 23.44 -15.65
C ARG A 67 5.92 23.51 -15.28
N LEU A 68 6.51 22.42 -14.82
CA LEU A 68 7.91 22.40 -14.34
C LEU A 68 8.96 22.33 -15.47
N LYS A 69 8.58 21.93 -16.69
CA LYS A 69 9.54 21.74 -17.79
C LYS A 69 10.41 22.97 -18.02
N GLY A 70 11.73 22.81 -17.84
CA GLY A 70 12.74 23.83 -18.10
C GLY A 70 12.81 24.98 -17.10
N LYS A 71 12.05 24.94 -16.00
CA LYS A 71 11.99 26.04 -15.02
C LYS A 71 11.71 25.62 -13.58
N ALA A 72 11.94 24.35 -13.26
CA ALA A 72 11.72 23.83 -11.91
C ALA A 72 12.76 24.40 -10.94
N THR A 73 12.30 24.77 -9.74
CA THR A 73 13.23 24.98 -8.62
C THR A 73 13.63 23.63 -8.01
N PRO A 74 14.78 23.52 -7.32
CA PRO A 74 15.18 22.27 -6.68
C PRO A 74 14.09 21.66 -5.77
N ALA A 75 13.41 22.50 -4.99
CA ALA A 75 12.29 22.06 -4.15
C ALA A 75 11.12 21.49 -4.97
N GLN A 76 10.83 22.07 -6.14
CA GLN A 76 9.80 21.54 -7.04
C GLN A 76 10.22 20.22 -7.70
N GLU A 77 11.51 20.03 -7.96
CA GLU A 77 12.04 18.74 -8.45
C GLU A 77 11.91 17.64 -7.39
N ASP A 78 12.22 17.94 -6.13
CA ASP A 78 12.02 17.02 -5.01
C ASP A 78 10.55 16.62 -4.85
N ASP A 79 9.66 17.60 -4.89
CA ASP A 79 8.22 17.37 -4.81
C ASP A 79 7.71 16.56 -6.03
N TRP A 80 8.21 16.86 -7.24
CA TRP A 80 7.90 16.11 -8.45
C TRP A 80 8.34 14.66 -8.33
N LEU A 81 9.56 14.40 -7.86
CA LEU A 81 10.11 13.07 -7.68
C LEU A 81 9.29 12.28 -6.66
N ALA A 82 8.98 12.91 -5.51
CA ALA A 82 8.16 12.31 -4.48
C ALA A 82 6.74 11.97 -4.96
N TRP A 83 6.14 12.82 -5.80
CA TRP A 83 4.82 12.59 -6.35
C TRP A 83 4.82 11.50 -7.43
N LYS A 84 5.80 11.53 -8.34
CA LYS A 84 5.99 10.49 -9.35
C LYS A 84 6.18 9.11 -8.70
N SER A 85 7.03 9.04 -7.68
CA SER A 85 7.25 7.82 -6.89
C SER A 85 5.96 7.35 -6.22
N ALA A 86 5.18 8.26 -5.60
CA ALA A 86 3.91 7.89 -4.99
C ALA A 86 2.89 7.33 -5.99
N ARG A 87 2.85 7.84 -7.22
CA ARG A 87 1.99 7.31 -8.30
C ARG A 87 2.44 5.92 -8.76
N SER A 88 3.74 5.72 -8.95
CA SER A 88 4.29 4.41 -9.31
C SER A 88 3.97 3.37 -8.24
N MET A 89 4.26 3.70 -6.98
CA MET A 89 3.99 2.80 -5.85
C MET A 89 2.51 2.51 -5.70
N LEU A 90 1.62 3.50 -5.92
CA LEU A 90 0.18 3.26 -5.91
C LEU A 90 -0.21 2.22 -6.95
N ALA A 91 0.28 2.35 -8.20
CA ALA A 91 -0.03 1.41 -9.26
C ALA A 91 0.48 -0.01 -8.93
N ASP A 92 1.68 -0.14 -8.37
CA ASP A 92 2.23 -1.43 -7.96
C ASP A 92 1.38 -2.08 -6.86
N TRP A 93 1.00 -1.34 -5.82
CA TRP A 93 0.14 -1.86 -4.74
C TRP A 93 -1.28 -2.17 -5.21
N GLU A 94 -1.83 -1.41 -6.16
CA GLU A 94 -3.13 -1.72 -6.77
C GLU A 94 -3.07 -3.01 -7.60
N ARG A 95 -1.96 -3.26 -8.32
CA ARG A 95 -1.75 -4.54 -9.00
C ARG A 95 -1.64 -5.70 -8.02
N THR A 96 -0.81 -5.59 -6.98
CA THR A 96 -0.69 -6.62 -5.94
C THR A 96 -2.04 -6.89 -5.26
N TYR A 97 -2.87 -5.86 -5.06
CA TYR A 97 -4.22 -6.05 -4.54
C TYR A 97 -5.07 -6.95 -5.44
N GLN A 98 -5.07 -6.68 -6.75
CA GLN A 98 -5.80 -7.48 -7.74
C GLN A 98 -5.30 -8.92 -7.76
N GLU A 99 -3.99 -9.12 -7.80
CA GLU A 99 -3.36 -10.45 -7.79
C GLU A 99 -3.77 -11.26 -6.54
N LEU A 100 -3.73 -10.64 -5.35
CA LEU A 100 -4.13 -11.32 -4.11
C LEU A 100 -5.62 -11.66 -4.08
N THR A 101 -6.49 -10.77 -4.55
CA THR A 101 -7.93 -11.06 -4.58
C THR A 101 -8.24 -12.20 -5.56
N HIS A 102 -7.59 -12.23 -6.72
CA HIS A 102 -7.77 -13.33 -7.68
C HIS A 102 -7.24 -14.66 -7.12
N ALA A 103 -6.13 -14.64 -6.38
CA ALA A 103 -5.57 -15.84 -5.78
C ALA A 103 -6.38 -16.36 -4.57
N GLN A 104 -7.17 -15.50 -3.91
CA GLN A 104 -8.07 -15.93 -2.84
C GLN A 104 -9.35 -16.59 -3.38
N ASP A 105 -9.84 -16.13 -4.53
CA ASP A 105 -11.10 -16.58 -5.12
C ASP A 105 -10.96 -17.86 -5.98
N GLY A 106 -9.73 -18.28 -6.30
CA GLY A 106 -9.40 -19.43 -7.14
C GLY A 106 -8.85 -20.61 -6.36
#